data_AF-A0A0G1DB43-F1
#
_entry.id   AF-A0A0G1DB43-F1
#
_cell.length_a   1.000
_cell.length_b   1.000
_cell.length_c   1.000
_cell.angle_alpha   90.00
_cell.angle_beta   90.00
_cell.angle_gamma   90.00
#
_symmetry.space_group_name_H-M   'P 1'
#
loop_
_entity.id
_entity.type
_entity.pdbx_description
1 polymer ?
#
loop_
_entity_poly.entity_id
_entity_poly.type
_entity_poly.pdbx_seq_one_letter_code
_entity_poly.pdbx_strand_id
1 'polypeptide(L)'
;MAVMKDTLVNWFIAGKARGATHMIIVQEVLLHVYHQVYVMPGEDVRLLANFYGDDNGGGLPTVENVNMTRVRAVYSFSMLMNDQIGRRSIFNFD
;
A
#
# COMPACT_ATOMS: atom_id res chain seq x y z
N MET A 1 2.62 15.47 -1.46
CA MET A 1 1.16 15.74 -1.40
C MET A 1 0.53 14.71 -0.49
N ALA A 2 -0.24 15.07 0.54
CA ALA A 2 -0.94 14.06 1.35
C ALA A 2 -2.05 13.41 0.51
N VAL A 3 -2.23 12.08 0.60
CA VAL A 3 -3.36 11.42 -0.06
C VAL A 3 -4.64 11.97 0.54
N MET A 4 -5.47 12.60 -0.28
CA MET A 4 -6.75 13.11 0.19
C MET A 4 -7.66 11.93 0.54
N LYS A 5 -8.46 12.08 1.60
CA LYS A 5 -9.38 11.05 2.08
C LYS A 5 -10.26 10.48 0.95
N ASP A 6 -10.72 11.34 0.04
CA ASP A 6 -11.56 10.95 -1.09
C ASP A 6 -10.83 10.04 -2.08
N THR A 7 -9.52 10.24 -2.28
CA THR A 7 -8.67 9.38 -3.11
C THR A 7 -8.59 7.97 -2.51
N LEU A 8 -8.39 7.86 -1.19
CA LEU A 8 -8.39 6.57 -0.49
C LEU A 8 -9.74 5.86 -0.60
N VAL A 9 -10.85 6.60 -0.50
CA VAL A 9 -12.21 6.07 -0.68
C VAL A 9 -12.39 5.50 -2.09
N ASN A 10 -12.00 6.25 -3.11
CA ASN A 10 -12.10 5.80 -4.50
C ASN A 10 -11.26 4.54 -4.77
N TRP A 11 -10.04 4.48 -4.24
CA TRP A 11 -9.19 3.30 -4.34
C TRP A 11 -9.78 2.09 -3.60
N PHE A 12 -10.31 2.29 -2.40
CA PHE A 12 -10.94 1.21 -1.64
C PHE A 12 -12.18 0.66 -2.35
N ILE A 13 -13.04 1.53 -2.90
CA ILE A 13 -14.21 1.09 -3.69
C ILE A 13 -13.76 0.31 -4.92
N ALA A 14 -12.73 0.79 -5.64
CA ALA A 14 -12.21 0.11 -6.82
C ALA A 14 -11.58 -1.25 -6.49
N GLY A 15 -10.85 -1.38 -5.39
CA GLY A 15 -10.29 -2.67 -4.94
C GLY A 15 -11.37 -3.67 -4.57
N LYS A 16 -12.41 -3.22 -3.85
CA LYS A 16 -13.57 -4.06 -3.53
C LYS A 16 -14.30 -4.54 -4.79
N ALA A 17 -14.49 -3.66 -5.77
CA ALA A 17 -15.10 -4.02 -7.06
C ALA A 17 -14.27 -5.05 -7.85
N ARG A 18 -12.95 -5.08 -7.65
CA ARG A 18 -12.04 -6.08 -8.24
C ARG A 18 -12.01 -7.41 -7.47
N GLY A 19 -12.65 -7.49 -6.31
CA GLY A 19 -12.59 -8.68 -5.45
C GLY A 19 -11.25 -8.85 -4.74
N ALA A 20 -10.49 -7.78 -4.53
CA ALA A 20 -9.24 -7.80 -3.81
C ALA A 20 -9.45 -8.15 -2.31
N THR A 21 -8.44 -8.75 -1.69
CA THR A 21 -8.38 -9.06 -0.26
C THR A 21 -7.77 -7.90 0.54
N HIS A 22 -6.73 -7.27 -0.02
CA HIS A 22 -6.03 -6.14 0.59
C HIS A 22 -5.75 -5.02 -0.40
N MET A 23 -5.50 -3.83 0.14
CA MET A 23 -5.00 -2.68 -0.58
C MET A 23 -3.79 -2.10 0.13
N ILE A 24 -2.63 -2.14 -0.52
CA ILE A 24 -1.38 -1.57 -0.02
C ILE A 24 -1.24 -0.16 -0.60
N ILE A 25 -0.97 0.83 0.24
CA ILE A 25 -0.60 2.18 -0.17
C ILE A 25 0.91 2.27 -0.17
N VAL A 26 1.45 2.53 -1.34
CA VAL A 26 2.88 2.68 -1.60
C VAL A 26 3.16 4.14 -1.92
N GLN A 27 4.23 4.67 -1.34
CA GLN A 27 4.74 6.00 -1.67
C GLN A 27 6.01 5.85 -2.49
N GLU A 28 6.04 6.46 -3.67
CA GLU A 28 7.27 6.69 -4.41
C GLU A 28 8.02 7.87 -3.77
N VAL A 29 9.24 7.60 -3.30
CA VAL A 29 10.01 8.48 -2.43
C VAL A 29 10.50 9.72 -3.18
N LEU A 30 11.00 9.58 -4.40
CA LEU A 30 11.49 10.72 -5.19
C LEU A 30 10.38 11.64 -5.67
N LEU A 31 9.29 11.06 -6.18
CA LEU A 31 8.19 11.84 -6.74
C LEU A 31 7.22 12.30 -5.66
N HIS A 32 7.34 11.80 -4.42
CA HIS A 32 6.39 12.00 -3.34
C HIS A 32 4.93 11.68 -3.75
N VAL A 33 4.78 10.72 -4.67
CA VAL A 33 3.51 10.25 -5.21
C VAL A 33 3.08 9.00 -4.45
N TYR A 34 1.78 8.86 -4.25
CA TYR A 34 1.19 7.69 -3.62
C TYR A 34 0.36 6.93 -4.65
N HIS A 35 0.41 5.60 -4.59
CA HIS A 35 -0.41 4.74 -5.42
C HIS A 35 -0.83 3.50 -4.63
N GLN A 36 -1.90 2.87 -5.11
CA GLN A 36 -2.51 1.69 -4.52
C GLN A 36 -2.11 0.42 -5.27
N VAL A 37 -1.78 -0.62 -4.52
CA VAL A 37 -1.56 -1.98 -5.01
C VAL A 37 -2.68 -2.84 -4.43
N TYR A 38 -3.43 -3.51 -5.29
CA TYR A 38 -4.48 -4.43 -4.86
C TYR A 38 -3.92 -5.84 -4.79
N VAL A 39 -4.19 -6.52 -3.69
CA VAL A 39 -3.84 -7.92 -3.50
C VAL A 39 -5.07 -8.76 -3.79
N MET A 40 -4.97 -9.69 -4.73
CA MET A 40 -6.06 -10.56 -5.16
C MET A 40 -6.15 -11.82 -4.29
N PRO A 41 -7.28 -12.53 -4.29
CA PRO A 41 -7.39 -13.81 -3.60
C PRO A 41 -6.35 -14.82 -4.13
N GLY A 42 -5.56 -15.41 -3.23
CA GLY A 42 -4.46 -16.32 -3.58
C GLY A 42 -3.08 -15.65 -3.67
N GLU A 43 -2.99 -14.33 -3.59
CA GLU A 43 -1.73 -13.60 -3.46
C GLU A 43 -1.37 -13.37 -1.98
N ASP A 44 -0.07 -13.35 -1.69
CA ASP A 44 0.44 -13.08 -0.34
C ASP A 44 0.69 -11.58 -0.15
N VAL A 45 -0.10 -10.96 0.72
CA VAL A 45 -0.01 -9.54 1.05
C VAL A 45 1.32 -9.15 1.68
N ARG A 46 1.96 -10.04 2.46
CA ARG A 46 3.26 -9.78 3.10
C ARG A 46 4.38 -9.83 2.07
N LEU A 47 4.35 -10.79 1.14
CA LEU A 47 5.33 -10.84 0.04
C LEU A 47 5.25 -9.59 -0.84
N LEU A 48 4.03 -9.16 -1.20
CA LEU A 48 3.82 -7.93 -1.97
C LEU A 48 4.25 -6.69 -1.18
N ALA A 49 3.89 -6.59 0.10
CA ALA A 49 4.31 -5.46 0.93
C ALA A 49 5.83 -5.40 1.13
N ASN A 50 6.51 -6.55 1.26
CA ASN A 50 7.97 -6.60 1.32
C ASN A 50 8.57 -6.18 -0.02
N PHE A 51 8.03 -6.63 -1.15
CA PHE A 51 8.50 -6.21 -2.47
C PHE A 51 8.46 -4.68 -2.66
N TYR A 52 7.42 -4.02 -2.15
CA TYR A 52 7.26 -2.56 -2.24
C TYR A 52 7.77 -1.78 -1.02
N GLY A 53 8.22 -2.47 0.03
CA GLY A 53 8.44 -1.90 1.37
C GLY A 53 9.82 -2.17 1.95
N ASP A 54 10.52 -3.20 1.47
CA ASP A 54 11.95 -3.33 1.73
C ASP A 54 12.67 -2.19 1.02
N ASP A 55 13.20 -1.29 1.83
CA ASP A 55 14.46 -0.62 1.52
C ASP A 55 15.45 -1.71 1.13
N ASN A 56 16.18 -1.56 0.02
CA ASN A 56 17.16 -2.53 -0.46
C ASN A 56 18.29 -2.76 0.57
N GLY A 57 18.02 -3.54 1.62
CA GLY A 57 18.95 -4.02 2.63
C GLY A 57 20.04 -3.02 3.05
N GLY A 58 19.71 -1.97 3.80
CA GLY A 58 20.69 -1.19 4.59
C GLY A 58 21.88 -0.57 3.83
N GLY A 59 21.83 -0.53 2.50
CA GLY A 59 22.87 0.04 1.64
C GLY A 59 22.41 1.37 1.02
N LEU A 60 23.37 2.26 0.74
CA LEU A 60 23.09 3.47 -0.03
C LEU A 60 22.44 3.10 -1.38
N PRO A 61 21.40 3.80 -1.83
CA PRO A 61 20.71 3.50 -3.08
C PRO A 61 21.69 3.60 -4.25
N THR A 62 21.89 2.50 -4.99
CA THR A 62 22.57 2.52 -6.28
C THR A 62 21.53 2.75 -7.38
N VAL A 63 21.95 3.36 -8.50
CA VAL A 63 21.09 3.74 -9.64
C VAL A 63 20.32 2.53 -10.23
N GLU A 64 20.78 1.31 -9.97
CA GLU A 64 20.18 0.07 -10.46
C GLU A 64 19.24 -0.61 -9.43
N ASN A 65 19.22 -0.16 -8.17
CA ASN A 65 18.39 -0.71 -7.08
C ASN A 65 17.07 0.06 -6.93
N VAL A 66 16.29 0.08 -8.02
CA VAL A 66 15.07 0.87 -8.14
C VAL A 66 13.89 0.14 -7.50
N ASN A 67 13.78 0.18 -6.18
CA ASN A 67 12.46 0.20 -5.54
C ASN A 67 12.42 1.42 -4.63
N MET A 68 12.29 2.60 -5.27
CA MET A 68 12.15 3.90 -4.61
C MET A 68 10.78 4.08 -3.98
N THR A 69 10.26 3.00 -3.42
CA THR A 69 8.89 2.84 -2.96
C THR A 69 8.93 2.48 -1.49
N ARG A 70 7.96 2.97 -0.74
CA ARG A 70 7.80 2.66 0.67
C ARG A 70 6.36 2.37 0.97
N VAL A 71 6.08 1.23 1.58
CA VAL A 71 4.74 0.92 2.07
C VAL A 71 4.39 1.85 3.23
N ARG A 72 3.24 2.52 3.12
CA ARG A 72 2.73 3.49 4.11
C ARG A 72 1.51 2.97 4.86
N ALA A 73 0.70 2.15 4.19
CA ALA A 73 -0.44 1.50 4.81
C ALA A 73 -0.81 0.21 4.08
N VAL A 74 -1.42 -0.73 4.80
CA VAL A 74 -2.06 -1.93 4.25
C VAL A 74 -3.47 -2.01 4.84
N TYR A 75 -4.46 -1.86 3.99
CA TYR A 75 -5.88 -1.98 4.32
C TYR A 75 -6.36 -3.39 4.01
N SER A 76 -7.21 -3.93 4.87
CA SER A 76 -7.90 -5.19 4.60
C SER A 76 -9.35 -4.92 4.20
N PHE A 77 -9.83 -5.61 3.16
CA PHE A 77 -11.22 -5.50 2.71
C PHE A 77 -12.21 -6.30 3.57
N SER A 78 -11.72 -7.14 4.48
CA SER A 78 -12.54 -7.84 5.49
C SER A 78 -13.01 -6.90 6.61
N MET A 79 -12.36 -5.75 6.78
CA MET A 79 -12.66 -4.77 7.82
C MET A 79 -13.44 -3.57 7.27
N LEU A 80 -14.21 -2.90 8.14
CA LEU A 80 -14.91 -1.68 7.77
C LEU A 80 -13.91 -0.56 7.47
N MET A 81 -14.15 0.17 6.38
CA MET A 81 -13.24 1.20 5.89
C MET A 81 -13.08 2.35 6.89
N ASN A 82 -14.18 2.77 7.54
CA ASN A 82 -14.18 3.87 8.50
C ASN A 82 -13.28 3.59 9.72
N ASP A 83 -13.17 2.34 10.13
CA ASP A 83 -12.35 1.93 11.28
C ASP A 83 -10.84 1.96 10.95
N GLN A 84 -10.52 1.94 9.66
CA GLN A 84 -9.16 1.94 9.13
C GLN A 84 -8.70 3.36 8.78
N ILE A 85 -9.45 4.12 7.96
CA ILE A 85 -9.02 5.45 7.46
C ILE A 85 -8.64 6.44 8.58
N GLY A 86 -9.25 6.34 9.76
CA GLY A 86 -8.95 7.23 10.89
C GLY A 86 -7.58 7.02 11.55
N ARG A 87 -6.88 5.94 11.22
CA ARG A 87 -5.59 5.57 11.84
C ARG A 87 -4.42 6.20 11.09
N ARG A 88 -3.46 6.75 11.83
CA ARG A 88 -2.24 7.37 11.27
C ARG A 88 -1.33 6.39 10.52
N SER A 89 -1.36 5.11 10.86
CA SER A 89 -0.62 4.04 10.19
C SER A 89 -1.38 2.72 10.37
N ILE A 90 -1.48 1.92 9.31
CA ILE A 90 -2.31 0.70 9.26
C ILE A 90 -1.50 -0.36 8.54
N PHE A 91 -1.33 -1.54 9.12
CA PHE A 91 -0.59 -2.63 8.51
C PHE A 91 -1.34 -3.94 8.77
N ASN A 92 -2.52 -4.08 8.15
CA ASN A 92 -3.36 -5.26 8.31
C ASN A 92 -2.93 -6.32 7.29
N PHE A 93 -2.30 -7.40 7.76
CA PHE A 93 -1.79 -8.51 6.94
C PHE A 93 -2.55 -9.82 7.17
N ASP A 94 -3.73 -9.74 7.79
CA ASP A 94 -4.53 -10.88 8.25
C ASP A 94 -5.32 -11.56 7.13
#